data_AF-A0A7C2SW26-F1
#
_entry.id   AF-A0A7C2SW26-F1
#
_cell.length_a   1.000
_cell.length_b   1.000
_cell.length_c   1.000
_cell.angle_alpha   90.00
_cell.angle_beta   90.00
_cell.angle_gamma   90.00
#
_symmetry.space_group_name_H-M   'P 1'
#
loop_
_entity.id
_entity.type
_entity.pdbx_description
1 polymer ?
#
loop_
_entity_poly.entity_id
_entity_poly.type
_entity_poly.pdbx_seq_one_letter_code
_entity_poly.pdbx_strand_id
1 'polypeptide(L)'
;MLLQLDLFRAILYYSSLLFLYVYTAPRENRAYSRLNRRHSIREVVNMDLKKSVTEENLQKALTLELHAHFGYITAARAARNAGYDLVSDIFYQTALNELEHATHEFNFLGGDKDVVENLVTAIEHENEATAFYRASSLQAEKEGFHDIAEFFTRIGIVEEGHSAKFREILHDLENNIPLKGRTVKHSALTMAELMLPAQANPAGFVHGGELMKMMDNAAGVAAARHSHTNVVTVLVNDIHFIHPVMVGSLVLINAHITYVRRSSMEVRVEVETEHISEEKRVKALTAYYTMVAVDEQGRPVEVPPLTVYTEEEIRLFKEGQERYEARKQQQK
;
A
#
# COMPACT_ATOMS: atom_id res chain seq x y z
N MET A 1 -9.83 46.68 -25.81
CA MET A 1 -10.00 47.23 -24.44
C MET A 1 -11.39 46.96 -23.84
N LEU A 2 -12.47 46.97 -24.63
CA LEU A 2 -13.84 46.65 -24.14
C LEU A 2 -14.06 45.15 -23.82
N LEU A 3 -13.43 44.22 -24.56
CA LEU A 3 -13.57 42.77 -24.32
C LEU A 3 -12.91 42.23 -23.03
N GLN A 4 -11.94 42.94 -22.45
CA GLN A 4 -11.30 42.52 -21.19
C GLN A 4 -12.11 42.90 -19.94
N LEU A 5 -12.98 43.91 -20.05
CA LEU A 5 -13.84 44.37 -18.94
C LEU A 5 -15.05 43.45 -18.72
N ASP A 6 -15.57 42.81 -19.77
CA ASP A 6 -16.69 41.86 -19.67
C ASP A 6 -16.26 40.52 -19.07
N LEU A 7 -15.04 40.05 -19.36
CA LEU A 7 -14.51 38.82 -18.76
C LEU A 7 -14.29 38.96 -17.25
N PHE A 8 -13.83 40.12 -16.80
CA PHE A 8 -13.64 40.41 -15.38
C PHE A 8 -14.98 40.52 -14.61
N ARG A 9 -16.01 41.06 -15.25
CA ARG A 9 -17.37 41.11 -14.67
C ARG A 9 -18.02 39.72 -14.60
N ALA A 10 -17.79 38.86 -15.60
CA ALA A 10 -18.26 37.48 -15.59
C ALA A 10 -17.61 36.64 -14.48
N ILE A 11 -16.29 36.79 -14.26
CA ILE A 11 -15.57 36.08 -13.20
C ILE A 11 -16.06 36.50 -11.80
N LEU A 12 -16.31 37.80 -11.59
CA LEU A 12 -16.83 38.29 -10.32
C LEU A 12 -18.27 37.79 -10.06
N TYR A 13 -19.13 37.74 -11.08
CA TYR A 13 -20.50 37.24 -10.96
C TYR A 13 -20.56 35.73 -10.62
N TYR A 14 -19.70 34.91 -11.25
CA TYR A 14 -19.60 33.48 -10.95
C TYR A 14 -19.00 33.19 -9.57
N SER A 15 -18.05 34.02 -9.11
CA SER A 15 -17.48 33.88 -7.76
C SER A 15 -18.50 34.15 -6.65
N SER A 16 -19.43 35.11 -6.86
CA SER A 16 -20.52 35.40 -5.92
C SER A 16 -21.63 34.35 -5.91
N LEU A 17 -21.89 33.68 -7.05
CA LEU A 17 -22.86 32.58 -7.15
C LEU A 17 -22.32 31.28 -6.51
N LEU A 18 -21.01 31.02 -6.62
CA LEU A 18 -20.36 29.92 -5.91
C LEU A 18 -20.39 30.14 -4.38
N PHE A 19 -20.21 31.38 -3.95
CA PHE A 19 -20.26 31.75 -2.52
C PHE A 19 -21.68 31.62 -1.92
N LEU A 20 -22.72 31.83 -2.72
CA LEU A 20 -24.11 31.65 -2.29
C LEU A 20 -24.53 30.16 -2.25
N TYR A 21 -24.07 29.35 -3.22
CA TYR A 21 -24.40 27.92 -3.30
C TYR A 21 -23.76 27.10 -2.17
N VAL A 22 -22.55 27.47 -1.72
CA VAL A 22 -21.88 26.84 -0.56
C VAL A 22 -22.64 27.11 0.76
N TYR A 23 -23.44 28.18 0.85
CA TYR A 23 -24.18 28.54 2.06
C TYR A 23 -25.67 28.13 2.08
N THR A 24 -26.20 27.58 0.98
CA THR A 24 -27.61 27.15 0.89
C THR A 24 -27.81 25.64 0.71
N ALA A 25 -26.79 24.82 0.98
CA ALA A 25 -26.95 23.36 0.97
C ALA A 25 -27.98 22.88 2.03
N PRO A 26 -28.77 21.83 1.74
CA PRO A 26 -29.96 21.46 2.54
C PRO A 26 -29.66 21.02 3.99
N ARG A 27 -30.70 21.11 4.83
CA ARG A 27 -30.72 20.93 6.30
C ARG A 27 -30.20 19.60 6.89
N GLU A 28 -29.74 18.65 6.09
CA GLU A 28 -29.35 17.31 6.57
C GLU A 28 -28.00 17.30 7.34
N ASN A 29 -27.12 18.26 7.07
CA ASN A 29 -25.79 18.30 7.70
C ASN A 29 -25.78 18.78 9.18
N ARG A 30 -26.92 19.29 9.69
CA ARG A 30 -27.05 19.68 11.12
C ARG A 30 -27.28 18.50 12.06
N ALA A 31 -27.73 17.35 11.55
CA ALA A 31 -27.86 16.14 12.36
C ALA A 31 -26.45 15.55 12.65
N TYR A 32 -25.62 15.39 11.61
CA TYR A 32 -24.24 14.92 11.72
C TYR A 32 -23.36 15.80 12.63
N SER A 33 -23.44 17.13 12.48
CA SER A 33 -22.66 18.06 13.32
C SER A 33 -23.11 18.14 14.79
N ARG A 34 -24.31 17.67 15.13
CA ARG A 34 -24.82 17.62 16.52
C ARG A 34 -24.43 16.33 17.23
N LEU A 35 -24.26 15.20 16.52
CA LEU A 35 -23.72 13.97 17.11
C LEU A 35 -22.24 14.12 17.51
N ASN A 36 -21.44 14.82 16.71
CA ASN A 36 -19.99 14.98 16.97
C ASN A 36 -19.61 16.00 18.08
N ARG A 37 -20.56 16.51 18.88
CA ARG A 37 -20.27 17.53 19.92
C ARG A 37 -20.46 17.11 21.38
N ARG A 38 -20.66 15.83 21.69
CA ARG A 38 -20.66 15.36 23.08
C ARG A 38 -20.03 13.99 23.24
N HIS A 39 -18.72 14.02 23.48
CA HIS A 39 -17.88 13.15 24.32
C HIS A 39 -16.53 13.10 23.64
N SER A 40 -15.50 13.66 24.28
CA SER A 40 -14.16 13.31 23.87
C SER A 40 -14.04 11.78 24.04
N ILE A 41 -13.57 11.07 23.03
CA ILE A 41 -13.42 9.59 23.05
C ILE A 41 -12.63 9.13 24.30
N ARG A 42 -11.83 10.01 24.90
CA ARG A 42 -11.12 9.79 26.17
C ARG A 42 -12.01 9.58 27.41
N GLU A 43 -13.25 10.04 27.43
CA GLU A 43 -14.15 9.87 28.59
C GLU A 43 -14.93 8.54 28.57
N VAL A 44 -14.87 7.78 27.48
CA VAL A 44 -15.60 6.49 27.32
C VAL A 44 -14.84 5.31 27.96
N VAL A 45 -13.58 5.52 28.36
CA VAL A 45 -12.61 4.49 28.81
C VAL A 45 -12.98 3.81 30.16
N ASN A 46 -14.16 4.07 30.73
CA ASN A 46 -14.51 3.53 32.05
C ASN A 46 -15.96 3.02 32.16
N MET A 47 -16.50 2.41 31.09
CA MET A 47 -17.73 1.62 31.17
C MET A 47 -17.39 0.14 31.28
N ASP A 48 -17.75 -0.52 32.38
CA ASP A 48 -17.64 -1.98 32.52
C ASP A 48 -18.74 -2.65 31.69
N LEU A 49 -18.42 -2.94 30.43
CA LEU A 49 -19.31 -3.59 29.47
C LEU A 49 -19.35 -5.11 29.63
N LYS A 50 -18.48 -5.69 30.49
CA LYS A 50 -18.26 -7.14 30.54
C LYS A 50 -19.54 -7.91 30.84
N LYS A 51 -19.82 -8.92 30.01
CA LYS A 51 -20.99 -9.81 30.07
C LYS A 51 -22.33 -9.09 29.88
N SER A 52 -22.31 -7.89 29.32
CA SER A 52 -23.54 -7.18 28.95
C SER A 52 -24.03 -7.58 27.57
N VAL A 53 -25.34 -7.47 27.33
CA VAL A 53 -25.92 -7.60 25.99
C VAL A 53 -25.34 -6.54 25.04
N THR A 54 -24.92 -5.38 25.57
CA THR A 54 -24.29 -4.33 24.76
C THR A 54 -22.90 -4.75 24.25
N GLU A 55 -22.10 -5.45 25.06
CA GLU A 55 -20.82 -6.01 24.62
C GLU A 55 -21.02 -7.04 23.50
N GLU A 56 -21.99 -7.95 23.66
CA GLU A 56 -22.35 -8.93 22.61
C GLU A 56 -22.80 -8.23 21.32
N ASN A 57 -23.63 -7.18 21.44
CA ASN A 57 -24.08 -6.39 20.29
C ASN A 57 -22.91 -5.67 19.59
N LEU A 58 -21.95 -5.14 20.35
CA LEU A 58 -20.75 -4.51 19.79
C LEU A 58 -19.85 -5.52 19.07
N GLN A 59 -19.64 -6.70 19.64
CA GLN A 59 -18.90 -7.79 18.98
C GLN A 59 -19.59 -8.24 17.68
N LYS A 60 -20.92 -8.33 17.70
CA LYS A 60 -21.72 -8.63 16.52
C LYS A 60 -21.63 -7.53 15.46
N ALA A 61 -21.73 -6.27 15.86
CA ALA A 61 -21.57 -5.12 14.95
C ALA A 61 -20.18 -5.14 14.30
N LEU A 62 -19.12 -5.25 15.10
CA LEU A 62 -17.74 -5.40 14.61
C LEU A 62 -17.62 -6.54 13.59
N THR A 63 -18.21 -7.70 13.87
CA THR A 63 -18.20 -8.83 12.94
C THR A 63 -18.91 -8.50 11.62
N LEU A 64 -20.05 -7.82 11.67
CA LEU A 64 -20.80 -7.41 10.48
C LEU A 64 -20.02 -6.42 9.63
N GLU A 65 -19.40 -5.41 10.26
CA GLU A 65 -18.59 -4.40 9.56
C GLU A 65 -17.35 -5.03 8.90
N LEU A 66 -16.65 -5.94 9.58
CA LEU A 66 -15.51 -6.67 9.01
C LEU A 66 -15.92 -7.55 7.81
N HIS A 67 -17.10 -8.19 7.87
CA HIS A 67 -17.62 -8.97 6.74
C HIS A 67 -18.01 -8.07 5.56
N ALA A 68 -18.67 -6.94 5.82
CA ALA A 68 -19.03 -5.96 4.79
C ALA A 68 -17.79 -5.38 4.12
N HIS A 69 -16.78 -4.97 4.92
CA HIS A 69 -15.48 -4.53 4.44
C HIS A 69 -14.85 -5.51 3.45
N PHE A 70 -14.73 -6.79 3.83
CA PHE A 70 -14.14 -7.81 2.96
C PHE A 70 -14.97 -8.04 1.68
N GLY A 71 -16.29 -8.03 1.80
CA GLY A 71 -17.21 -8.13 0.66
C GLY A 71 -16.99 -7.00 -0.34
N TYR A 72 -16.91 -5.75 0.14
CA TYR A 72 -16.69 -4.58 -0.71
C TYR A 72 -15.29 -4.52 -1.31
N ILE A 73 -14.23 -4.91 -0.59
CA ILE A 73 -12.89 -5.04 -1.19
C ILE A 73 -12.89 -6.06 -2.35
N THR A 74 -13.58 -7.19 -2.18
CA THR A 74 -13.67 -8.21 -3.22
C THR A 74 -14.48 -7.72 -4.43
N ALA A 75 -15.59 -7.01 -4.18
CA ALA A 75 -16.39 -6.37 -5.22
C ALA A 75 -15.60 -5.30 -5.98
N ALA A 76 -14.78 -4.50 -5.28
CA ALA A 76 -13.91 -3.51 -5.89
C ALA A 76 -12.93 -4.17 -6.88
N ARG A 77 -12.25 -5.25 -6.46
CA ARG A 77 -11.35 -6.02 -7.33
C ARG A 77 -12.06 -6.59 -8.55
N ALA A 78 -13.25 -7.15 -8.37
CA ALA A 78 -14.05 -7.68 -9.48
C ALA A 78 -14.44 -6.57 -10.48
N ALA A 79 -14.87 -5.40 -9.98
CA ALA A 79 -15.20 -4.24 -10.80
C ALA A 79 -13.99 -3.73 -11.59
N ARG A 80 -12.80 -3.62 -10.95
CA ARG A 80 -11.56 -3.22 -11.62
C ARG A 80 -11.19 -4.18 -12.73
N ASN A 81 -11.24 -5.49 -12.47
CA ASN A 81 -10.92 -6.52 -13.47
C ASN A 81 -11.90 -6.52 -14.65
N ALA A 82 -13.14 -6.07 -14.44
CA ALA A 82 -14.14 -5.90 -15.48
C ALA A 82 -14.07 -4.53 -16.20
N GLY A 83 -13.11 -3.67 -15.87
CA GLY A 83 -12.92 -2.36 -16.48
C GLY A 83 -13.86 -1.27 -15.96
N TYR A 84 -14.51 -1.48 -14.81
CA TYR A 84 -15.38 -0.49 -14.17
C TYR A 84 -14.63 0.25 -13.05
N ASP A 85 -13.70 1.11 -13.42
CA ASP A 85 -12.80 1.80 -12.48
C ASP A 85 -13.54 2.64 -11.43
N LEU A 86 -14.53 3.45 -11.84
CA LEU A 86 -15.32 4.24 -10.90
C LEU A 86 -16.12 3.38 -9.91
N VAL A 87 -16.69 2.27 -10.39
CA VAL A 87 -17.45 1.33 -9.52
C VAL A 87 -16.50 0.65 -8.54
N SER A 88 -15.32 0.26 -9.00
CA SER A 88 -14.25 -0.26 -8.14
C SER A 88 -13.89 0.73 -7.05
N ASP A 89 -13.68 2.00 -7.41
CA ASP A 89 -13.30 3.04 -6.47
C ASP A 89 -14.41 3.29 -5.43
N ILE A 90 -15.69 3.32 -5.84
CA ILE A 90 -16.83 3.44 -4.92
C ILE A 90 -16.84 2.27 -3.93
N PHE A 91 -16.75 1.02 -4.39
CA PHE A 91 -16.69 -0.14 -3.49
C PHE A 91 -15.49 -0.07 -2.54
N TYR A 92 -14.33 0.35 -3.04
CA TYR A 92 -13.13 0.50 -2.22
C TYR A 92 -13.31 1.57 -1.13
N GLN A 93 -13.88 2.74 -1.46
CA GLN A 93 -14.18 3.78 -0.47
C GLN A 93 -15.22 3.32 0.56
N THR A 94 -16.26 2.61 0.13
CA THR A 94 -17.24 2.02 1.06
C THR A 94 -16.56 1.03 1.99
N ALA A 95 -15.66 0.18 1.49
CA ALA A 95 -14.91 -0.73 2.35
C ALA A 95 -14.08 0.01 3.41
N LEU A 96 -13.41 1.11 3.05
CA LEU A 96 -12.67 1.93 4.02
C LEU A 96 -13.60 2.54 5.08
N ASN A 97 -14.82 2.93 4.70
CA ASN A 97 -15.81 3.43 5.65
C ASN A 97 -16.26 2.34 6.65
N GLU A 98 -16.48 1.10 6.21
CA GLU A 98 -16.82 0.01 7.14
C GLU A 98 -15.64 -0.35 8.07
N LEU A 99 -14.39 -0.15 7.61
CA LEU A 99 -13.24 -0.30 8.49
C LEU A 99 -13.18 0.81 9.56
N GLU A 100 -13.60 2.04 9.23
CA GLU A 100 -13.73 3.14 10.19
C GLU A 100 -14.81 2.84 11.23
N HIS A 101 -15.97 2.33 10.79
CA HIS A 101 -17.00 1.83 11.72
C HIS A 101 -16.40 0.77 12.64
N ALA A 102 -15.86 -0.33 12.09
CA ALA A 102 -15.25 -1.41 12.84
C ALA A 102 -14.22 -0.91 13.88
N THR A 103 -13.43 0.11 13.53
CA THR A 103 -12.48 0.74 14.45
C THR A 103 -13.18 1.41 15.62
N HIS A 104 -14.29 2.12 15.40
CA HIS A 104 -15.10 2.70 16.47
C HIS A 104 -15.70 1.62 17.38
N GLU A 105 -16.28 0.54 16.85
CA GLU A 105 -16.79 -0.56 17.69
C GLU A 105 -15.66 -1.24 18.48
N PHE A 106 -14.52 -1.49 17.83
CA PHE A 106 -13.34 -2.06 18.49
C PHE A 106 -12.86 -1.20 19.66
N ASN A 107 -12.88 0.13 19.50
CA ASN A 107 -12.53 1.07 20.56
C ASN A 107 -13.46 0.99 21.77
N PHE A 108 -14.78 0.75 21.58
CA PHE A 108 -15.70 0.50 22.70
C PHE A 108 -15.42 -0.83 23.40
N LEU A 109 -14.86 -1.82 22.70
CA LEU A 109 -14.51 -3.14 23.22
C LEU A 109 -13.13 -3.20 23.92
N GLY A 110 -12.49 -2.06 24.14
CA GLY A 110 -11.19 -1.94 24.78
C GLY A 110 -10.09 -1.42 23.88
N GLY A 111 -10.33 -1.39 22.55
CA GLY A 111 -9.51 -0.68 21.56
C GLY A 111 -8.04 -1.08 21.51
N ASP A 112 -7.27 -0.22 20.84
CA ASP A 112 -5.82 -0.33 20.79
C ASP A 112 -5.20 -0.03 22.16
N LYS A 113 -4.25 -0.87 22.57
CA LYS A 113 -3.42 -0.67 23.75
C LYS A 113 -2.08 -0.05 23.37
N ASP A 114 -1.11 -0.02 24.28
CA ASP A 114 0.25 0.34 23.89
C ASP A 114 0.85 -0.71 22.95
N VAL A 115 1.96 -0.35 22.30
CA VAL A 115 2.59 -1.16 21.24
C VAL A 115 3.01 -2.55 21.75
N VAL A 116 3.50 -2.65 22.98
CA VAL A 116 3.96 -3.92 23.57
C VAL A 116 2.75 -4.80 23.85
N GLU A 117 1.72 -4.25 24.50
CA GLU A 117 0.48 -4.99 24.76
C GLU A 117 -0.21 -5.47 23.47
N ASN A 118 -0.27 -4.63 22.43
CA ASN A 118 -0.82 -5.03 21.13
C ASN A 118 -0.02 -6.15 20.47
N LEU A 119 1.31 -6.15 20.59
CA LEU A 119 2.16 -7.23 20.07
C LEU A 119 1.93 -8.54 20.82
N VAL A 120 1.79 -8.49 22.15
CA VAL A 120 1.49 -9.69 22.95
C VAL A 120 0.14 -10.27 22.53
N THR A 121 -0.90 -9.44 22.43
CA THR A 121 -2.23 -9.87 21.99
C THR A 121 -2.19 -10.41 20.55
N ALA A 122 -1.44 -9.77 19.64
CA ALA A 122 -1.25 -10.30 18.29
C ALA A 122 -0.59 -11.68 18.29
N ILE A 123 0.50 -11.87 19.05
CA ILE A 123 1.19 -13.17 19.17
C ILE A 123 0.25 -14.25 19.69
N GLU A 124 -0.60 -13.94 20.67
CA GLU A 124 -1.60 -14.88 21.19
C GLU A 124 -2.60 -15.27 20.11
N HIS A 125 -3.18 -14.30 19.40
CA HIS A 125 -4.08 -14.55 18.27
C HIS A 125 -3.42 -15.41 17.17
N GLU A 126 -2.17 -15.12 16.79
CA GLU A 126 -1.45 -15.89 15.78
C GLU A 126 -1.20 -17.35 16.23
N ASN A 127 -0.96 -17.58 17.54
CA ASN A 127 -0.78 -18.93 18.08
C ASN A 127 -2.10 -19.72 18.06
N GLU A 128 -3.20 -19.06 18.43
CA GLU A 128 -4.54 -19.65 18.35
C GLU A 128 -4.90 -20.00 16.90
N ALA A 129 -4.66 -19.09 15.95
CA ALA A 129 -4.87 -19.31 14.53
C ALA A 129 -4.02 -20.47 14.00
N THR A 130 -2.72 -20.49 14.33
CA THR A 130 -1.80 -21.59 13.96
C THR A 130 -2.32 -22.94 14.46
N ALA A 131 -2.74 -23.01 15.73
CA ALA A 131 -3.29 -24.23 16.32
C ALA A 131 -4.59 -24.65 15.63
N PHE A 132 -5.48 -23.69 15.34
CA PHE A 132 -6.74 -23.92 14.64
C PHE A 132 -6.51 -24.48 13.23
N TYR A 133 -5.65 -23.86 12.42
CA TYR A 133 -5.38 -24.32 11.06
C TYR A 133 -4.71 -25.68 11.03
N ARG A 134 -3.80 -25.97 11.98
CA ARG A 134 -3.19 -27.30 12.10
C ARG A 134 -4.22 -28.38 12.42
N ALA A 135 -5.12 -28.12 13.37
CA ALA A 135 -6.20 -29.05 13.71
C ALA A 135 -7.17 -29.23 12.54
N SER A 136 -7.52 -28.14 11.85
CA SER A 136 -8.44 -28.15 10.70
C SER A 136 -7.88 -28.92 9.52
N SER A 137 -6.58 -28.79 9.24
CA SER A 137 -5.88 -29.58 8.23
C SER A 137 -5.97 -31.08 8.51
N LEU A 138 -5.65 -31.50 9.75
CA LEU A 138 -5.74 -32.91 10.15
C LEU A 138 -7.17 -33.46 10.05
N GLN A 139 -8.17 -32.63 10.32
CA GLN A 139 -9.57 -33.02 10.19
C GLN A 139 -9.98 -33.18 8.73
N ALA A 140 -9.65 -32.21 7.87
CA ALA A 140 -9.92 -32.27 6.44
C ALA A 140 -9.26 -33.49 5.78
N GLU A 141 -8.03 -33.83 6.18
CA GLU A 141 -7.32 -35.02 5.69
C GLU A 141 -8.04 -36.32 6.09
N LYS A 142 -8.52 -36.42 7.34
CA LYS A 142 -9.30 -37.58 7.81
C LYS A 142 -10.61 -37.75 7.06
N GLU A 143 -11.23 -36.64 6.65
CA GLU A 143 -12.49 -36.63 5.89
C GLU A 143 -12.28 -36.86 4.38
N GLY A 144 -11.03 -36.87 3.90
CA GLY A 144 -10.69 -37.06 2.49
C GLY A 144 -10.70 -35.77 1.66
N PHE A 145 -10.74 -34.59 2.28
CA PHE A 145 -10.70 -33.29 1.62
C PHE A 145 -9.24 -32.80 1.47
N HIS A 146 -8.44 -33.52 0.70
CA HIS A 146 -6.99 -33.29 0.58
C HIS A 146 -6.61 -31.86 0.17
N ASP A 147 -7.26 -31.28 -0.84
CA ASP A 147 -6.97 -29.91 -1.30
C ASP A 147 -7.22 -28.87 -0.21
N ILE A 148 -8.24 -29.08 0.63
CA ILE A 148 -8.56 -28.21 1.77
C ILE A 148 -7.54 -28.42 2.89
N ALA A 149 -7.11 -29.67 3.12
CA ALA A 149 -6.08 -29.99 4.11
C ALA A 149 -4.73 -29.34 3.74
N GLU A 150 -4.36 -29.34 2.47
CA GLU A 150 -3.18 -28.65 1.95
C GLU A 150 -3.30 -27.14 2.12
N PHE A 151 -4.46 -26.56 1.76
CA PHE A 151 -4.74 -25.15 1.98
C PHE A 151 -4.57 -24.74 3.44
N PHE A 152 -5.19 -25.45 4.38
CA PHE A 152 -5.04 -25.16 5.81
C PHE A 152 -3.60 -25.33 6.31
N THR A 153 -2.87 -26.32 5.79
CA THR A 153 -1.43 -26.49 6.11
C THR A 153 -0.65 -25.24 5.70
N ARG A 154 -0.89 -24.74 4.48
CA ARG A 154 -0.20 -23.55 3.97
C ARG A 154 -0.50 -22.32 4.82
N ILE A 155 -1.75 -22.10 5.20
CA ILE A 155 -2.12 -20.98 6.08
C ILE A 155 -1.48 -21.11 7.46
N GLY A 156 -1.50 -22.31 8.06
CA GLY A 156 -0.86 -22.55 9.36
C GLY A 156 0.63 -22.20 9.38
N ILE A 157 1.37 -22.48 8.29
CA ILE A 157 2.79 -22.09 8.15
C ILE A 157 2.94 -20.56 8.10
N VAL A 158 2.01 -19.86 7.45
CA VAL A 158 2.03 -18.40 7.35
C VAL A 158 1.79 -17.75 8.71
N GLU A 159 0.77 -18.19 9.46
CA GLU A 159 0.47 -17.65 10.80
C GLU A 159 1.60 -17.94 11.81
N GLU A 160 2.26 -19.10 11.70
CA GLU A 160 3.46 -19.41 12.50
C GLU A 160 4.58 -18.39 12.21
N GLY A 161 4.74 -18.01 10.93
CA GLY A 161 5.65 -16.96 10.49
C GLY A 161 5.30 -15.57 11.03
N HIS A 162 4.02 -15.20 11.07
CA HIS A 162 3.56 -13.94 11.68
C HIS A 162 3.92 -13.89 13.17
N SER A 163 3.58 -14.94 13.91
CA SER A 163 3.87 -15.07 15.34
C SER A 163 5.37 -14.95 15.64
N ALA A 164 6.21 -15.67 14.89
CA ALA A 164 7.67 -15.60 15.04
C ALA A 164 8.21 -14.17 14.86
N LYS A 165 7.66 -13.44 13.88
CA LYS A 165 8.07 -12.07 13.57
C LYS A 165 7.62 -11.06 14.61
N PHE A 166 6.39 -11.18 15.11
CA PHE A 166 5.92 -10.32 16.20
C PHE A 166 6.71 -10.57 17.48
N ARG A 167 7.12 -11.81 17.77
CA ARG A 167 8.04 -12.11 18.89
C ARG A 167 9.40 -11.46 18.73
N GLU A 168 9.98 -11.46 17.53
CA GLU A 168 11.24 -10.77 17.24
C GLU A 168 11.11 -9.26 17.50
N ILE A 169 10.04 -8.64 16.99
CA ILE A 169 9.75 -7.22 17.19
C ILE A 169 9.55 -6.91 18.69
N LEU A 170 8.78 -7.74 19.39
CA LEU A 170 8.53 -7.59 20.83
C LEU A 170 9.83 -7.64 21.63
N HIS A 171 10.66 -8.66 21.37
CA HIS A 171 11.97 -8.79 21.99
C HIS A 171 12.84 -7.55 21.74
N ASP A 172 12.90 -7.07 20.50
CA ASP A 172 13.70 -5.92 20.15
C ASP A 172 13.21 -4.64 20.85
N LEU A 173 11.90 -4.42 20.91
CA LEU A 173 11.32 -3.26 21.60
C LEU A 173 11.57 -3.30 23.11
N GLU A 174 11.35 -4.45 23.77
CA GLU A 174 11.60 -4.60 25.21
C GLU A 174 13.06 -4.38 25.60
N ASN A 175 13.99 -4.75 24.71
CA ASN A 175 15.43 -4.60 24.91
C ASN A 175 16.02 -3.30 24.32
N ASN A 176 15.18 -2.38 23.82
CA ASN A 176 15.59 -1.15 23.13
C ASN A 176 16.58 -1.38 21.97
N ILE A 177 16.42 -2.51 21.27
CA ILE A 177 17.18 -2.85 20.06
C ILE A 177 16.47 -2.19 18.87
N PRO A 178 17.17 -1.38 18.04
CA PRO A 178 16.55 -0.79 16.86
C PRO A 178 16.12 -1.86 15.85
N LEU A 179 14.89 -1.76 15.34
CA LEU A 179 14.40 -2.62 14.28
C LEU A 179 15.28 -2.49 13.03
N LYS A 180 15.89 -3.59 12.61
CA LYS A 180 16.83 -3.59 11.50
C LYS A 180 16.15 -3.70 10.14
N GLY A 181 15.06 -4.47 10.03
CA GLY A 181 14.37 -4.72 8.77
C GLY A 181 13.45 -3.57 8.34
N ARG A 182 13.27 -3.41 7.01
CA ARG A 182 12.31 -2.46 6.44
C ARG A 182 11.37 -3.17 5.49
N THR A 183 10.10 -2.80 5.53
CA THR A 183 9.10 -3.38 4.63
C THR A 183 9.21 -2.79 3.23
N VAL A 184 8.71 -3.50 2.22
CA VAL A 184 8.64 -2.97 0.84
C VAL A 184 7.93 -1.61 0.82
N LYS A 185 6.80 -1.52 1.53
CA LYS A 185 6.00 -0.29 1.68
C LYS A 185 6.76 0.87 2.32
N HIS A 186 7.71 0.61 3.23
CA HIS A 186 8.48 1.65 3.92
C HIS A 186 9.26 2.54 2.95
N SER A 187 9.81 1.94 1.89
CA SER A 187 10.59 2.62 0.86
C SER A 187 9.84 2.87 -0.46
N ALA A 188 8.72 2.17 -0.69
CA ALA A 188 7.95 2.28 -1.93
C ALA A 188 7.45 3.71 -2.18
N LEU A 189 7.38 4.08 -3.45
CA LEU A 189 6.90 5.39 -3.89
C LEU A 189 6.26 5.35 -5.26
N THR A 190 5.43 6.35 -5.53
CA THR A 190 4.88 6.66 -6.85
C THR A 190 5.23 8.09 -7.19
N MET A 191 5.85 8.31 -8.35
CA MET A 191 6.01 9.64 -8.95
C MET A 191 4.96 9.82 -10.04
N ALA A 192 4.49 11.05 -10.23
CA ALA A 192 3.54 11.41 -11.27
C ALA A 192 4.04 12.63 -12.02
N GLU A 193 4.08 12.56 -13.36
CA GLU A 193 4.51 13.67 -14.20
C GLU A 193 3.66 13.76 -15.48
N LEU A 194 3.18 14.97 -15.80
CA LEU A 194 2.51 15.24 -17.06
C LEU A 194 3.54 15.44 -18.16
N MET A 195 3.44 14.68 -19.25
CA MET A 195 4.41 14.73 -20.34
C MET A 195 4.23 15.96 -21.21
N LEU A 196 5.28 16.76 -21.33
CA LEU A 196 5.28 18.03 -22.06
C LEU A 196 5.95 17.91 -23.44
N PRO A 197 5.65 18.83 -24.38
CA PRO A 197 6.25 18.80 -25.72
C PRO A 197 7.79 18.78 -25.74
N ALA A 198 8.44 19.43 -24.77
CA ALA A 198 9.91 19.47 -24.68
C ALA A 198 10.54 18.09 -24.42
N GLN A 199 9.77 17.13 -23.92
CA GLN A 199 10.22 15.77 -23.60
C GLN A 199 9.99 14.80 -24.75
N ALA A 200 9.38 15.23 -25.85
CA ALA A 200 8.94 14.37 -26.94
C ALA A 200 9.65 14.67 -28.26
N ASN A 201 9.70 13.66 -29.11
CA ASN A 201 10.16 13.80 -30.48
C ASN A 201 9.12 14.56 -31.32
N PRO A 202 9.46 14.99 -32.56
CA PRO A 202 8.52 15.73 -33.41
C PRO A 202 7.22 14.99 -33.74
N ALA A 203 7.16 13.67 -33.57
CA ALA A 203 5.95 12.87 -33.77
C ALA A 203 5.06 12.80 -32.50
N GLY A 204 5.44 13.47 -31.41
CA GLY A 204 4.66 13.54 -30.18
C GLY A 204 4.89 12.38 -29.20
N PHE A 205 5.83 11.49 -29.49
CA PHE A 205 6.21 10.40 -28.57
C PHE A 205 7.28 10.90 -27.60
N VAL A 206 7.09 10.64 -26.31
CA VAL A 206 8.06 10.95 -25.26
C VAL A 206 9.34 10.16 -25.52
N HIS A 207 10.49 10.83 -25.41
CA HIS A 207 11.77 10.17 -25.58
C HIS A 207 11.98 9.13 -24.47
N GLY A 208 12.43 7.94 -24.85
CA GLY A 208 12.76 6.89 -23.88
C GLY A 208 13.80 7.33 -22.85
N GLY A 209 14.71 8.26 -23.21
CA GLY A 209 15.68 8.85 -22.29
C GLY A 209 15.04 9.63 -21.14
N GLU A 210 13.93 10.33 -21.38
CA GLU A 210 13.20 11.05 -20.32
C GLU A 210 12.52 10.05 -19.36
N LEU A 211 11.91 8.99 -19.90
CA LEU A 211 11.34 7.91 -19.09
C LEU A 211 12.41 7.24 -18.24
N MET A 212 13.55 6.87 -18.83
CA MET A 212 14.66 6.22 -18.11
C MET A 212 15.24 7.12 -17.01
N LYS A 213 15.35 8.43 -17.26
CA LYS A 213 15.79 9.42 -16.26
C LYS A 213 14.84 9.47 -15.06
N MET A 214 13.52 9.55 -15.31
CA MET A 214 12.55 9.57 -14.22
C MET A 214 12.52 8.25 -13.44
N MET A 215 12.67 7.12 -14.13
CA MET A 215 12.75 5.80 -13.49
C MET A 215 14.00 5.64 -12.63
N ASP A 216 15.17 6.09 -13.11
CA ASP A 216 16.41 6.07 -12.33
C ASP A 216 16.28 6.93 -11.07
N ASN A 217 15.67 8.12 -11.18
CA ASN A 217 15.34 8.95 -10.02
C ASN A 217 14.42 8.22 -9.03
N ALA A 218 13.34 7.59 -9.51
CA ALA A 218 12.42 6.84 -8.67
C ALA A 218 13.12 5.66 -7.97
N ALA A 219 13.95 4.91 -8.69
CA ALA A 219 14.75 3.83 -8.13
C ALA A 219 15.74 4.33 -7.07
N GLY A 220 16.43 5.43 -7.36
CA GLY A 220 17.35 6.09 -6.44
C GLY A 220 16.67 6.56 -5.17
N VAL A 221 15.50 7.19 -5.25
CA VAL A 221 14.75 7.64 -4.07
C VAL A 221 14.24 6.45 -3.25
N ALA A 222 13.74 5.39 -3.89
CA ALA A 222 13.31 4.18 -3.17
C ALA A 222 14.49 3.54 -2.42
N ALA A 223 15.65 3.39 -3.08
CA ALA A 223 16.86 2.84 -2.48
C ALA A 223 17.44 3.74 -1.38
N ALA A 224 17.42 5.06 -1.55
CA ALA A 224 17.85 6.02 -0.53
C ALA A 224 16.91 6.00 0.69
N ARG A 225 15.59 5.88 0.48
CA ARG A 225 14.62 5.69 1.57
C ARG A 225 14.82 4.37 2.31
N HIS A 226 15.26 3.32 1.63
CA HIS A 226 15.54 2.01 2.23
C HIS A 226 16.89 1.94 2.96
N SER A 227 17.90 2.67 2.50
CA SER A 227 19.25 2.65 3.09
C SER A 227 19.50 3.78 4.08
N HIS A 228 18.81 4.92 3.94
CA HIS A 228 19.14 6.20 4.57
C HIS A 228 20.57 6.68 4.27
N THR A 229 21.10 6.35 3.09
CA THR A 229 22.42 6.81 2.62
C THR A 229 22.36 7.27 1.17
N ASN A 230 23.47 7.80 0.68
CA ASN A 230 23.63 8.00 -0.76
C ASN A 230 23.63 6.66 -1.48
N VAL A 231 23.13 6.66 -2.71
CA VAL A 231 23.07 5.47 -3.56
C VAL A 231 23.56 5.80 -4.96
N VAL A 232 24.13 4.80 -5.62
CA VAL A 232 24.55 4.88 -7.02
C VAL A 232 23.90 3.77 -7.83
N THR A 233 23.52 4.08 -9.06
CA THR A 233 23.01 3.09 -10.02
C THR A 233 24.18 2.30 -10.60
N VAL A 234 24.19 0.98 -10.41
CA VAL A 234 25.25 0.10 -10.92
C VAL A 234 24.80 -0.69 -12.13
N LEU A 235 23.51 -0.99 -12.23
CA LEU A 235 22.96 -1.80 -13.31
C LEU A 235 21.50 -1.46 -13.54
N VAL A 236 21.09 -1.47 -14.80
CA VAL A 236 19.68 -1.42 -15.22
C VAL A 236 19.44 -2.60 -16.15
N ASN A 237 18.42 -3.40 -15.86
CA ASN A 237 18.06 -4.59 -16.63
C ASN A 237 16.63 -4.53 -17.15
N ASP A 238 16.37 -5.33 -18.19
CA ASP A 238 15.03 -5.68 -18.68
C ASP A 238 14.13 -4.49 -19.03
N ILE A 239 14.70 -3.44 -19.63
CA ILE A 239 13.94 -2.29 -20.13
C ILE A 239 13.16 -2.72 -21.38
N HIS A 240 11.85 -2.91 -21.24
CA HIS A 240 10.96 -3.25 -22.34
C HIS A 240 9.84 -2.21 -22.53
N PHE A 241 9.94 -1.40 -23.59
CA PHE A 241 8.89 -0.44 -23.96
C PHE A 241 7.70 -1.19 -24.57
N ILE A 242 6.66 -1.43 -23.76
CA ILE A 242 5.46 -2.19 -24.12
C ILE A 242 4.49 -1.30 -24.90
N HIS A 243 4.28 -0.07 -24.42
CA HIS A 243 3.38 0.90 -25.03
C HIS A 243 4.04 2.28 -25.18
N PRO A 244 3.80 2.98 -26.29
CA PRO A 244 4.32 4.34 -26.49
C PRO A 244 3.66 5.32 -25.52
N VAL A 245 4.45 6.28 -25.03
CA VAL A 245 3.96 7.37 -24.18
C VAL A 245 3.89 8.65 -25.02
N MET A 246 2.75 9.34 -24.95
CA MET A 246 2.48 10.54 -25.75
C MET A 246 2.60 11.81 -24.91
N VAL A 247 2.86 12.94 -25.58
CA VAL A 247 2.68 14.26 -24.97
C VAL A 247 1.23 14.40 -24.46
N GLY A 248 1.08 14.97 -23.27
CA GLY A 248 -0.20 15.18 -22.60
C GLY A 248 -0.67 13.98 -21.76
N SER A 249 -0.01 12.82 -21.87
CA SER A 249 -0.25 11.70 -20.97
C SER A 249 0.32 11.98 -19.57
N LEU A 250 -0.40 11.54 -18.54
CA LEU A 250 0.12 11.50 -17.17
C LEU A 250 0.91 10.19 -17.00
N VAL A 251 2.19 10.30 -16.68
CA VAL A 251 3.06 9.16 -16.42
C VAL A 251 3.13 8.93 -14.92
N LEU A 252 2.83 7.70 -14.50
CA LEU A 252 2.94 7.21 -13.12
C LEU A 252 4.10 6.23 -13.03
N ILE A 253 5.04 6.47 -12.13
CA ILE A 253 6.24 5.65 -11.95
C ILE A 253 6.22 5.08 -10.54
N ASN A 254 5.93 3.79 -10.45
CA ASN A 254 5.89 3.05 -9.20
C ASN A 254 7.24 2.35 -8.99
N ALA A 255 7.92 2.66 -7.89
CA ALA A 255 9.21 2.07 -7.55
C ALA A 255 9.17 1.43 -6.16
N HIS A 256 9.64 0.18 -6.07
CA HIS A 256 9.74 -0.55 -4.80
C HIS A 256 10.90 -1.55 -4.81
N ILE A 257 11.46 -1.81 -3.63
CA ILE A 257 12.57 -2.76 -3.46
C ILE A 257 12.01 -4.18 -3.61
N THR A 258 12.65 -4.99 -4.46
CA THR A 258 12.31 -6.41 -4.62
C THR A 258 13.30 -7.31 -3.93
N TYR A 259 14.58 -6.95 -3.86
CA TYR A 259 15.61 -7.80 -3.26
C TYR A 259 16.74 -6.97 -2.63
N VAL A 260 17.30 -7.45 -1.53
CA VAL A 260 18.37 -6.77 -0.80
C VAL A 260 19.51 -7.73 -0.48
N ARG A 261 20.74 -7.24 -0.63
CA ARG A 261 21.98 -7.91 -0.22
C ARG A 261 22.75 -7.02 0.76
N ARG A 262 24.02 -7.33 1.03
CA ARG A 262 24.86 -6.57 1.98
C ARG A 262 24.82 -5.07 1.74
N SER A 263 25.09 -4.62 0.52
CA SER A 263 25.16 -3.18 0.18
C SER A 263 24.37 -2.80 -1.06
N SER A 264 23.69 -3.76 -1.69
CA SER A 264 22.99 -3.59 -2.96
C SER A 264 21.51 -3.88 -2.79
N MET A 265 20.69 -3.13 -3.49
CA MET A 265 19.24 -3.22 -3.51
C MET A 265 18.76 -3.32 -4.95
N GLU A 266 17.96 -4.32 -5.26
CA GLU A 266 17.22 -4.40 -6.52
C GLU A 266 15.89 -3.66 -6.36
N VAL A 267 15.61 -2.73 -7.27
CA VAL A 267 14.41 -1.93 -7.31
C VAL A 267 13.65 -2.25 -8.58
N ARG A 268 12.41 -2.71 -8.45
CA ARG A 268 11.49 -2.84 -9.58
C ARG A 268 10.82 -1.49 -9.80
N VAL A 269 10.85 -1.03 -11.05
CA VAL A 269 10.21 0.20 -11.48
C VAL A 269 9.20 -0.12 -12.57
N GLU A 270 7.96 0.28 -12.35
CA GLU A 270 6.85 0.11 -13.29
C GLU A 270 6.32 1.47 -13.70
N VAL A 271 6.22 1.68 -15.02
CA VAL A 271 5.67 2.90 -15.59
C VAL A 271 4.31 2.60 -16.16
N GLU A 272 3.32 3.37 -15.73
CA GLU A 272 1.99 3.41 -16.31
C GLU A 272 1.75 4.77 -16.94
N THR A 273 0.98 4.80 -18.02
CA THR A 273 0.52 6.04 -18.66
C THR A 273 -0.99 6.13 -18.51
N GLU A 274 -1.47 7.30 -18.12
CA GLU A 274 -2.89 7.63 -18.00
C GLU A 274 -3.26 8.71 -19.02
N HIS A 275 -4.27 8.41 -19.83
CA HIS A 275 -4.97 9.43 -20.62
C HIS A 275 -6.11 9.98 -19.78
N ILE A 276 -5.89 11.14 -19.15
CA ILE A 276 -6.82 11.73 -18.16
C ILE A 276 -8.25 11.87 -18.72
N SER A 277 -8.40 12.33 -19.96
CA SER A 277 -9.72 12.51 -20.59
C SER A 277 -10.44 11.21 -20.91
N GLU A 278 -9.71 10.10 -21.01
CA GLU A 278 -10.24 8.76 -21.31
C GLU A 278 -10.34 7.89 -20.06
N GLU A 279 -9.87 8.39 -18.91
CA GLU A 279 -9.73 7.64 -17.64
C GLU A 279 -9.01 6.29 -17.82
N LYS A 280 -8.15 6.18 -18.84
CA LYS A 280 -7.53 4.92 -19.23
C LYS A 280 -6.08 4.87 -18.81
N ARG A 281 -5.75 3.85 -18.01
CA ARG A 281 -4.36 3.51 -17.63
C ARG A 281 -3.84 2.33 -18.42
N VAL A 282 -2.59 2.43 -18.87
CA VAL A 282 -1.89 1.36 -19.57
C VAL A 282 -0.47 1.25 -19.03
N LYS A 283 -0.04 0.02 -18.74
CA LYS A 283 1.35 -0.26 -18.36
C LYS A 283 2.27 -0.03 -19.55
N ALA A 284 3.17 0.94 -19.46
CA ALA A 284 4.07 1.30 -20.55
C ALA A 284 5.41 0.54 -20.50
N LEU A 285 5.95 0.31 -19.30
CA LEU A 285 7.32 -0.16 -19.12
C LEU A 285 7.50 -0.85 -17.76
N THR A 286 8.44 -1.78 -17.69
CA THR A 286 9.00 -2.30 -16.44
C THR A 286 10.50 -2.38 -16.60
N ALA A 287 11.23 -2.14 -15.52
CA ALA A 287 12.67 -2.39 -15.46
C ALA A 287 13.11 -2.73 -14.02
N TYR A 288 14.30 -3.29 -13.92
CA TYR A 288 14.95 -3.58 -12.64
C TYR A 288 16.27 -2.81 -12.52
N TYR A 289 16.39 -2.02 -11.46
CA TYR A 289 17.57 -1.24 -11.14
C TYR A 289 18.33 -1.91 -10.00
N THR A 290 19.65 -2.03 -10.13
CA THR A 290 20.52 -2.40 -9.01
C THR A 290 21.19 -1.13 -8.48
N MET A 291 20.78 -0.74 -7.28
CA MET A 291 21.30 0.40 -6.55
C MET A 291 22.30 -0.08 -5.50
N VAL A 292 23.41 0.62 -5.33
CA VAL A 292 24.39 0.35 -4.26
C VAL A 292 24.43 1.53 -3.31
N ALA A 293 24.24 1.25 -2.02
CA ALA A 293 24.40 2.24 -0.96
C ALA A 293 25.89 2.52 -0.75
N VAL A 294 26.25 3.81 -0.65
CA VAL A 294 27.64 4.27 -0.51
C VAL A 294 27.79 5.34 0.58
N ASP A 295 28.98 5.39 1.18
CA ASP A 295 29.40 6.47 2.08
C ASP A 295 29.82 7.74 1.32
N GLU A 296 30.24 8.78 2.05
CA GLU A 296 30.75 10.04 1.49
C GLU A 296 31.99 9.87 0.60
N GLN A 297 32.73 8.77 0.75
CA GLN A 297 33.90 8.43 -0.06
C GLN A 297 33.55 7.51 -1.23
N GLY A 298 32.27 7.21 -1.46
CA GLY A 298 31.79 6.32 -2.52
C GLY A 298 32.01 4.84 -2.24
N ARG A 299 32.32 4.44 -1.00
CA ARG A 299 32.53 3.03 -0.63
C ARG A 299 31.22 2.35 -0.25
N PRO A 300 30.98 1.09 -0.66
CA PRO A 300 29.72 0.41 -0.34
C PRO A 300 29.47 0.23 1.16
N VAL A 301 28.28 0.58 1.63
CA VAL A 301 27.85 0.45 3.04
C VAL A 301 26.75 -0.59 3.21
N GLU A 302 26.63 -1.14 4.41
CA GLU A 302 25.61 -2.13 4.72
C GLU A 302 24.20 -1.52 4.69
N VAL A 303 23.24 -2.25 4.12
CA VAL A 303 21.84 -1.82 4.04
C VAL A 303 20.92 -2.66 4.92
N PRO A 304 19.84 -2.08 5.46
CA PRO A 304 18.78 -2.80 6.17
C PRO A 304 18.22 -3.99 5.39
N PRO A 305 17.97 -5.16 6.00
CA PRO A 305 17.31 -6.27 5.32
C PRO A 305 15.88 -5.90 4.87
N LEU A 306 15.43 -6.48 3.75
CA LEU A 306 14.06 -6.33 3.28
C LEU A 306 13.14 -7.33 3.98
N THR A 307 12.05 -6.81 4.51
CA THR A 307 11.04 -7.57 5.22
C THR A 307 9.80 -7.71 4.32
N VAL A 308 9.57 -8.92 3.80
CA VAL A 308 8.42 -9.24 2.93
C VAL A 308 7.27 -9.87 3.73
N TYR A 309 6.02 -9.68 3.26
CA TYR A 309 4.80 -10.20 3.90
C TYR A 309 3.86 -10.87 2.90
N THR A 310 3.59 -10.23 1.75
CA THR A 310 2.60 -10.78 0.80
C THR A 310 3.21 -11.88 -0.08
N GLU A 311 2.39 -12.77 -0.61
CA GLU A 311 2.83 -13.81 -1.55
C GLU A 311 3.58 -13.20 -2.75
N GLU A 312 3.10 -12.06 -3.25
CA GLU A 312 3.74 -11.33 -4.35
C GLU A 312 5.13 -10.80 -3.95
N GLU A 313 5.26 -10.19 -2.77
CA GLU A 313 6.55 -9.71 -2.26
C GLU A 313 7.55 -10.86 -2.06
N ILE A 314 7.09 -11.99 -1.51
CA ILE A 314 7.91 -13.20 -1.33
C ILE A 314 8.38 -13.73 -2.69
N ARG A 315 7.47 -13.81 -3.67
CA ARG A 315 7.79 -14.24 -5.04
C ARG A 315 8.84 -13.33 -5.67
N LEU A 316 8.60 -12.02 -5.65
CA LEU A 316 9.51 -11.02 -6.22
C LEU A 316 10.89 -11.02 -5.55
N PHE A 317 10.95 -11.29 -4.24
CA PHE A 317 12.21 -11.43 -3.50
C PHE A 317 13.02 -12.63 -3.97
N LYS A 318 12.36 -13.79 -4.11
CA LYS A 318 12.99 -15.00 -4.64
C LYS A 318 13.48 -14.80 -6.08
N GLU A 319 12.65 -14.22 -6.95
CA GLU A 319 13.04 -13.92 -8.33
C GLU A 319 14.23 -12.94 -8.38
N GLY A 320 14.27 -11.93 -7.50
CA GLY A 320 15.40 -11.00 -7.41
C GLY A 320 16.69 -11.66 -6.94
N GLN A 321 16.60 -12.61 -6.02
CA GLN A 321 17.72 -13.44 -5.61
C GLN A 321 18.23 -14.30 -6.78
N GLU A 322 17.34 -14.96 -7.52
CA GLU A 322 17.68 -15.78 -8.69
C GLU A 322 18.36 -14.94 -9.78
N ARG A 323 17.81 -13.75 -10.10
CA ARG A 323 18.43 -12.79 -11.01
C ARG A 323 19.84 -12.41 -10.55
N TYR A 324 20.04 -12.15 -9.26
CA TYR A 324 21.36 -11.85 -8.72
C TYR A 324 22.35 -13.00 -8.90
N GLU A 325 21.97 -14.23 -8.52
CA GLU A 325 22.88 -15.38 -8.59
C GLU A 325 23.22 -15.75 -10.04
N ALA A 326 22.25 -15.67 -10.96
CA ALA A 326 22.48 -15.87 -12.39
C ALA A 326 23.54 -14.90 -12.94
N ARG A 327 23.46 -13.61 -12.57
CA ARG A 327 24.44 -12.59 -12.97
C ARG A 327 25.83 -12.88 -12.42
N LYS A 328 25.93 -13.29 -11.15
CA LYS A 328 27.21 -13.63 -10.52
C LYS A 328 27.92 -14.80 -11.21
N GLN A 329 27.17 -15.75 -11.76
CA GLN A 329 27.73 -16.88 -12.51
C GLN A 329 28.26 -16.45 -13.89
N GLN A 330 27.61 -15.49 -14.55
CA GLN A 330 28.04 -14.97 -15.86
C GLN A 330 29.31 -14.10 -15.79
N GLN A 331 29.62 -13.54 -14.62
CA GLN A 331 30.80 -12.69 -14.38
C GLN A 331 32.04 -13.47 -13.92
N LYS A 332 31.94 -14.80 -13.73
CA LYS A 332 33.04 -15.68 -13.36
C LYS A 332 33.62 -16.39 -14.58
#